data_AF-A0A1V4T9B4-F1
#
_entry.id   AF-A0A1V4T9B4-F1
#
_cell.length_a   1.000
_cell.length_b   1.000
_cell.length_c   1.000
_cell.angle_alpha   90.00
_cell.angle_beta   90.00
_cell.angle_gamma   90.00
#
_symmetry.space_group_name_H-M   'P 1'
#
loop_
_entity.id
_entity.type
_entity.pdbx_description
1 polymer ?
#
loop_
_entity_poly.entity_id
_entity_poly.type
_entity_poly.pdbx_seq_one_letter_code
_entity_poly.pdbx_strand_id
1 'polypeptide(L)'
;MTGGTYNNFNTKSINVNDLNHVKNNKSQLFFTSNEVEPLFPGEHEPFNVYFNFKSIGSVDVGEFKIRMITECKENSSLGVDIEDQIVPSLNGGATGEVILRFDYGMPTGTYVINAYLDYNNQIRGEGEYIGNRSASCVVIVG
;
A
#
# COMPACT_ATOMS: atom_id res chain seq x y z
N MET A 1 5.52 33.51 -53.83
CA MET A 1 4.68 32.29 -53.71
C MET A 1 5.60 31.11 -53.50
N THR A 2 5.12 30.13 -52.72
CA THR A 2 5.79 28.92 -52.16
C THR A 2 6.65 29.22 -50.92
N GLY A 3 6.53 28.52 -49.80
CA GLY A 3 5.70 27.37 -49.44
C GLY A 3 6.23 26.84 -48.11
N GLY A 4 5.35 26.61 -47.13
CA GLY A 4 5.70 26.34 -45.75
C GLY A 4 6.53 25.08 -45.50
N THR A 5 7.35 25.14 -44.46
CA THR A 5 7.99 24.00 -43.81
C THR A 5 6.95 23.19 -43.03
N TYR A 6 6.69 21.95 -43.47
CA TYR A 6 5.97 20.97 -42.67
C TYR A 6 6.99 20.10 -41.92
N ASN A 7 6.91 20.14 -40.60
CA ASN A 7 7.65 19.25 -39.72
C ASN A 7 7.23 17.80 -39.97
N ASN A 8 8.22 16.96 -40.21
CA ASN A 8 8.08 15.53 -40.40
C ASN A 8 7.65 14.91 -39.06
N PHE A 9 6.34 14.74 -38.85
CA PHE A 9 5.83 13.89 -37.77
C PHE A 9 6.21 12.46 -38.11
N ASN A 10 7.32 12.00 -37.52
CA ASN A 10 7.71 10.61 -37.56
C ASN A 10 6.73 9.83 -36.66
N THR A 11 5.55 9.53 -37.18
CA THR A 11 4.62 8.58 -36.55
C THR A 11 5.26 7.20 -36.64
N LYS A 12 6.05 6.84 -35.62
CA LYS A 12 6.37 5.44 -35.36
C LYS A 12 5.04 4.73 -35.13
N SER A 13 4.60 3.97 -36.12
CA SER A 13 3.54 2.99 -35.98
C SER A 13 3.92 2.05 -34.85
N ILE A 14 3.23 2.15 -33.71
CA ILE A 14 3.34 1.17 -32.63
C ILE A 14 2.75 -0.12 -33.19
N ASN A 15 3.61 -1.13 -33.36
CA ASN A 15 3.17 -2.44 -33.79
C ASN A 15 2.32 -3.03 -32.65
N VAL A 16 1.12 -3.54 -32.95
CA VAL A 16 0.23 -4.12 -31.92
C VAL A 16 0.88 -5.33 -31.23
N ASN A 17 1.92 -5.91 -31.84
CA ASN A 17 2.75 -6.94 -31.24
C ASN A 17 3.73 -6.43 -30.17
N ASP A 18 4.04 -5.14 -30.10
CA ASP A 18 4.84 -4.54 -29.02
C ASP A 18 4.03 -4.40 -27.71
N LEU A 19 2.69 -4.42 -27.78
CA LEU A 19 1.84 -4.43 -26.59
C LEU A 19 1.83 -5.78 -25.86
N ASN A 20 2.20 -6.88 -26.52
CA ASN A 20 2.28 -8.20 -25.90
C ASN A 20 3.64 -8.48 -25.23
N HIS A 21 4.58 -7.53 -25.27
CA HIS A 21 5.94 -7.71 -24.77
C HIS A 21 6.39 -6.72 -23.68
N VAL A 22 5.48 -5.89 -23.15
CA VAL A 22 5.72 -5.26 -21.84
C VAL A 22 5.44 -6.32 -20.77
N LYS A 23 6.35 -7.28 -20.63
CA LYS A 23 6.51 -7.98 -19.35
C LYS A 23 6.66 -6.88 -18.32
N ASN A 24 5.73 -6.80 -17.37
CA ASN A 24 5.78 -5.87 -16.24
C ASN A 24 7.01 -6.25 -15.39
N ASN A 25 8.20 -5.86 -15.84
CA ASN A 25 9.49 -6.09 -15.21
C ASN A 25 9.71 -5.11 -14.05
N LYS A 26 8.64 -4.61 -13.44
CA LYS A 26 8.68 -3.67 -12.33
C LYS A 26 7.92 -4.29 -11.19
N SER A 27 8.51 -4.26 -10.00
CA SER A 27 7.81 -4.65 -8.79
C SER A 27 6.87 -3.52 -8.37
N GLN A 28 5.61 -3.85 -8.12
CA GLN A 28 4.59 -2.93 -7.63
C GLN A 28 3.92 -3.54 -6.41
N LEU A 29 3.72 -2.75 -5.36
CA LEU A 29 2.99 -3.16 -4.16
C LEU A 29 1.67 -2.39 -4.06
N PHE A 30 0.63 -3.08 -3.58
CA PHE A 30 -0.65 -2.47 -3.25
C PHE A 30 -1.35 -3.31 -2.18
N PHE A 31 -2.16 -2.65 -1.35
CA PHE A 31 -3.02 -3.35 -0.40
C PHE A 31 -4.21 -4.01 -1.13
N THR A 32 -4.56 -5.21 -0.71
CA THR A 32 -5.68 -6.00 -1.25
C THR A 32 -6.90 -5.98 -0.35
N SER A 33 -6.69 -5.96 0.97
CA SER A 33 -7.75 -5.92 1.97
C SER A 33 -7.22 -5.45 3.32
N ASN A 34 -8.13 -5.06 4.19
CA ASN A 34 -7.88 -4.86 5.60
C ASN A 34 -9.06 -5.41 6.41
N GLU A 35 -8.79 -5.85 7.63
CA GLU A 35 -9.79 -6.44 8.52
C GLU A 35 -9.40 -6.26 9.99
N VAL A 36 -10.40 -6.40 10.87
CA VAL A 36 -10.27 -6.26 12.32
C VAL A 36 -10.84 -7.51 12.97
N GLU A 37 -10.15 -8.03 13.98
CA GLU A 37 -10.62 -9.17 14.75
C GLU A 37 -10.43 -8.95 16.26
N PRO A 38 -11.52 -9.00 17.07
CA PRO A 38 -12.91 -9.08 16.64
C PRO A 38 -13.37 -7.80 15.92
N LEU A 39 -14.44 -7.89 15.11
CA LEU A 39 -14.96 -6.75 14.34
C LEU A 39 -15.45 -5.57 15.21
N PHE A 40 -15.87 -5.86 16.44
CA PHE A 40 -16.31 -4.89 17.44
C PHE A 40 -15.64 -5.22 18.78
N PRO A 41 -14.37 -4.82 18.96
CA PRO A 41 -13.67 -5.05 20.21
C PRO A 41 -14.29 -4.24 21.34
N GLY A 42 -14.38 -4.83 22.53
CA GLY A 42 -14.77 -4.12 23.73
C GLY A 42 -13.67 -3.17 24.23
N GLU A 43 -14.06 -2.20 25.05
CA GLU A 43 -13.15 -1.32 25.77
C GLU A 43 -12.10 -2.15 26.53
N HIS A 44 -10.82 -1.86 26.28
CA HIS A 44 -9.67 -2.56 26.86
C HIS A 44 -9.62 -4.07 26.59
N GLU A 45 -10.33 -4.57 25.57
CA GLU A 45 -10.20 -5.94 25.10
C GLU A 45 -9.18 -6.06 23.97
N PRO A 46 -8.38 -7.14 23.92
CA PRO A 46 -7.40 -7.32 22.86
C PRO A 46 -8.05 -7.44 21.48
N PHE A 47 -7.41 -6.83 20.47
CA PHE A 47 -7.81 -6.99 19.07
C PHE A 47 -6.64 -6.83 18.11
N ASN A 48 -6.82 -7.32 16.89
CA ASN A 48 -5.84 -7.24 15.82
C ASN A 48 -6.42 -6.48 14.63
N VAL A 49 -5.55 -5.77 13.92
CA VAL A 49 -5.84 -5.19 12.60
C VAL A 49 -4.88 -5.79 11.59
N TYR A 50 -5.43 -6.37 10.52
CA TYR A 50 -4.66 -7.04 9.49
C TYR A 50 -4.68 -6.20 8.22
N PHE A 51 -3.52 -6.05 7.59
CA PHE A 51 -3.40 -5.46 6.26
C PHE A 51 -2.75 -6.45 5.32
N ASN A 52 -3.53 -6.91 4.34
CA ASN A 52 -3.08 -7.80 3.29
C ASN A 52 -2.65 -7.00 2.07
N PHE A 53 -1.55 -7.40 1.44
CA PHE A 53 -0.99 -6.73 0.27
C PHE A 53 -0.42 -7.74 -0.71
N LYS A 54 -0.14 -7.26 -1.92
CA LYS A 54 0.38 -8.10 -3.00
C LYS A 54 1.44 -7.39 -3.81
N SER A 55 2.45 -8.15 -4.21
CA SER A 55 3.40 -7.79 -5.26
C SER A 55 2.79 -8.13 -6.62
N ILE A 56 2.68 -7.15 -7.52
CA ILE A 56 2.43 -7.36 -8.95
C ILE A 56 3.73 -7.13 -9.71
N GLY A 57 3.96 -7.99 -10.70
CA GLY A 57 5.19 -8.01 -11.49
C GLY A 57 5.92 -9.34 -11.31
N SER A 58 6.89 -9.57 -12.19
CA SER A 58 7.73 -10.78 -12.16
C SER A 58 9.06 -10.57 -11.43
N VAL A 59 9.24 -9.41 -10.79
CA VAL A 59 10.48 -9.03 -10.11
C VAL A 59 10.24 -9.04 -8.61
N ASP A 60 11.13 -9.69 -7.89
CA ASP A 60 11.08 -9.77 -6.45
C ASP A 60 11.27 -8.38 -5.82
N VAL A 61 10.51 -8.13 -4.76
CA VAL A 61 10.63 -6.95 -3.93
C VAL A 61 11.66 -7.28 -2.84
N GLY A 62 12.68 -6.43 -2.67
CA GLY A 62 13.61 -6.55 -1.55
C GLY A 62 12.92 -6.31 -0.19
N GLU A 63 13.67 -6.33 0.90
CA GLU A 63 13.13 -5.93 2.20
C GLU A 63 12.60 -4.49 2.15
N PHE A 64 11.43 -4.25 2.76
CA PHE A 64 10.84 -2.92 2.88
C PHE A 64 10.06 -2.78 4.19
N LYS A 65 9.64 -1.56 4.52
CA LYS A 65 8.82 -1.29 5.70
C LYS A 65 7.39 -0.89 5.33
N ILE A 66 6.44 -1.33 6.15
CA ILE A 66 5.09 -0.79 6.20
C ILE A 66 4.97 0.05 7.45
N ARG A 67 4.56 1.30 7.29
CA ARG A 67 4.24 2.21 8.40
C ARG A 67 2.76 2.17 8.69
N MET A 68 2.38 1.98 9.94
CA MET A 68 1.01 2.06 10.42
C MET A 68 0.89 3.23 11.39
N ILE A 69 -0.20 3.99 11.25
CA ILE A 69 -0.47 5.20 12.04
C ILE A 69 -1.88 5.07 12.59
N THR A 70 -2.01 5.09 13.92
CA THR A 70 -3.29 4.97 14.62
C THR A 70 -3.69 6.31 15.23
N GLU A 71 -4.92 6.75 14.95
CA GLU A 71 -5.47 8.02 15.41
C GLU A 71 -6.89 7.84 15.96
N CYS A 72 -7.19 8.43 17.11
CA CYS A 72 -8.56 8.51 17.64
C CYS A 72 -9.28 9.74 17.07
N LYS A 73 -10.45 9.54 16.44
CA LYS A 73 -11.21 10.65 15.84
C LYS A 73 -11.80 11.60 16.87
N GLU A 74 -12.25 11.05 18.00
CA GLU A 74 -12.93 11.82 19.04
C GLU A 74 -11.97 12.53 19.98
N ASN A 75 -10.72 12.06 20.08
CA ASN A 75 -9.77 12.58 21.05
C ASN A 75 -8.34 12.65 20.51
N SER A 76 -8.00 13.80 19.93
CA SER A 76 -6.64 14.08 19.45
C SER A 76 -5.59 14.15 20.57
N SER A 77 -5.99 14.21 21.85
CA SER A 77 -5.07 14.20 22.99
C SER A 77 -4.58 12.80 23.37
N LEU A 78 -5.23 11.74 22.88
CA LEU A 78 -4.72 10.36 23.00
C LEU A 78 -3.44 10.14 22.18
N GLY A 79 -3.06 11.10 21.34
CA GLY A 79 -1.85 11.06 20.53
C GLY A 79 -2.02 10.24 19.26
N VAL A 80 -0.94 10.21 18.49
CA VAL A 80 -0.82 9.40 17.28
C VAL A 80 0.20 8.32 17.59
N ASP A 81 -0.20 7.06 17.47
CA ASP A 81 0.73 5.95 17.58
C ASP A 81 1.26 5.56 16.20
N ILE A 82 2.57 5.29 16.11
CA ILE A 82 3.25 4.99 14.84
C ILE A 82 4.06 3.71 15.03
N GLU A 83 3.74 2.70 14.22
CA GLU A 83 4.47 1.44 14.19
C GLU A 83 5.03 1.18 12.79
N ASP A 84 6.31 0.82 12.71
CA ASP A 84 6.95 0.37 11.47
C ASP A 84 7.19 -1.15 11.55
N GLN A 85 6.60 -1.93 10.64
CA GLN A 85 6.89 -3.36 10.50
C GLN A 85 7.77 -3.61 9.27
N ILE A 86 8.82 -4.43 9.47
CA ILE A 86 9.70 -4.89 8.40
C ILE A 86 9.05 -6.07 7.71
N VAL A 87 8.86 -5.95 6.41
CA VAL A 87 8.44 -7.05 5.54
C VAL A 87 9.69 -7.60 4.85
N PRO A 88 10.02 -8.90 5.03
CA PRO A 88 11.11 -9.54 4.30
C PRO A 88 10.89 -9.46 2.78
N SER A 89 11.92 -9.84 2.01
CA SER A 89 11.80 -9.90 0.55
C SER A 89 10.57 -10.70 0.11
N LEU A 90 9.80 -10.14 -0.82
CA LEU A 90 8.57 -10.74 -1.33
C LEU A 90 8.73 -11.07 -2.81
N ASN A 91 8.51 -12.33 -3.16
CA ASN A 91 8.63 -12.77 -4.55
C ASN A 91 7.62 -12.07 -5.46
N GLY A 92 7.98 -11.90 -6.74
CA GLY A 92 7.07 -11.37 -7.75
C GLY A 92 5.74 -12.14 -7.81
N GLY A 93 4.61 -11.44 -7.69
CA GLY A 93 3.28 -12.04 -7.71
C GLY A 93 2.76 -12.55 -6.35
N ALA A 94 3.60 -12.60 -5.32
CA ALA A 94 3.24 -13.13 -4.00
C ALA A 94 2.41 -12.12 -3.18
N THR A 95 1.71 -12.65 -2.18
CA THR A 95 0.95 -11.88 -1.18
C THR A 95 1.72 -11.83 0.15
N GLY A 96 1.52 -10.76 0.90
CA GLY A 96 2.01 -10.61 2.26
C GLY A 96 0.94 -10.03 3.19
N GLU A 97 1.22 -10.12 4.48
CA GLU A 97 0.34 -9.64 5.54
C GLU A 97 1.19 -8.95 6.62
N VAL A 98 0.68 -7.85 7.17
CA VAL A 98 1.15 -7.26 8.44
C VAL A 98 0.00 -7.18 9.41
N ILE A 99 0.30 -7.37 10.70
CA ILE A 99 -0.69 -7.44 11.78
C ILE A 99 -0.31 -6.42 12.84
N LEU A 100 -1.16 -5.43 13.07
CA LEU A 100 -1.05 -4.53 14.21
C LEU A 100 -1.83 -5.12 15.38
N ARG A 101 -1.14 -5.33 16.51
CA ARG A 101 -1.70 -6.01 17.69
C ARG A 101 -1.93 -5.01 18.82
N PHE A 102 -3.15 -4.99 19.35
CA PHE A 102 -3.51 -4.22 20.52
C PHE A 102 -3.73 -5.17 21.69
N ASP A 103 -2.65 -5.66 22.28
CA ASP A 103 -2.68 -6.72 23.31
C ASP A 103 -3.46 -6.34 24.59
N TYR A 104 -3.66 -5.04 24.83
CA TYR A 104 -4.42 -4.49 25.95
C TYR A 104 -5.65 -3.69 25.52
N GLY A 105 -6.02 -3.79 24.23
CA GLY A 105 -7.10 -3.02 23.64
C GLY A 105 -6.88 -1.51 23.65
N MET A 106 -7.99 -0.78 23.53
CA MET A 106 -8.03 0.68 23.58
C MET A 106 -9.25 1.15 24.38
N PRO A 107 -9.27 2.41 24.84
CA PRO A 107 -10.49 3.05 25.33
C PRO A 107 -11.62 3.04 24.28
N THR A 108 -12.87 3.23 24.72
CA THR A 108 -14.00 3.42 23.81
C THR A 108 -13.75 4.59 22.86
N GLY A 109 -14.02 4.39 21.56
CA GLY A 109 -13.85 5.42 20.54
C GLY A 109 -13.79 4.88 19.11
N THR A 110 -13.67 5.80 18.16
CA THR A 110 -13.45 5.48 16.74
C THR A 110 -12.00 5.73 16.40
N TYR A 111 -11.30 4.67 16.02
CA TYR A 111 -9.90 4.71 15.64
C TYR A 111 -9.76 4.53 14.13
N VAL A 112 -8.87 5.31 13.53
CA VAL A 112 -8.44 5.11 12.15
C VAL A 112 -7.01 4.62 12.17
N ILE A 113 -6.78 3.45 11.60
CA ILE A 113 -5.45 2.88 11.40
C ILE A 113 -5.13 3.01 9.91
N ASN A 114 -4.14 3.83 9.58
CA ASN A 114 -3.66 4.03 8.23
C ASN A 114 -2.34 3.27 8.04
N ALA A 115 -2.29 2.33 7.10
CA ALA A 115 -1.08 1.64 6.69
C ALA A 115 -0.53 2.22 5.38
N TYR A 116 0.80 2.31 5.26
CA TYR A 116 1.52 2.86 4.11
C TYR A 116 2.63 1.90 3.65
N LEU A 117 2.50 1.41 2.42
CA LEU A 117 3.52 0.58 1.77
C LEU A 117 4.71 1.43 1.36
N ASP A 118 5.91 0.91 1.66
CA ASP A 118 7.17 1.49 1.20
C ASP A 118 7.24 3.00 1.49
N TYR A 119 6.91 3.38 2.73
CA TYR A 119 6.81 4.78 3.16
C TYR A 119 8.11 5.57 2.90
N ASN A 120 9.27 4.89 2.96
CA ASN A 120 10.58 5.49 2.71
C ASN A 120 11.00 5.43 1.23
N ASN A 121 10.14 4.95 0.33
CA ASN A 121 10.39 4.78 -1.09
C ASN A 121 11.70 4.00 -1.39
N GLN A 122 11.90 2.91 -0.65
CA GLN A 122 13.03 1.99 -0.74
C GLN A 122 12.93 1.11 -1.99
N ILE A 123 11.72 0.85 -2.50
CA ILE A 123 11.47 0.08 -3.71
C ILE A 123 11.59 1.01 -4.91
N ARG A 124 12.84 1.27 -5.31
CA ARG A 124 13.18 2.04 -6.51
C ARG A 124 12.99 1.21 -7.76
N GLY A 125 11.81 1.29 -8.38
CA GLY A 125 11.60 0.93 -9.77
C GLY A 125 11.40 2.19 -10.60
N GLU A 126 12.24 2.44 -11.60
CA GLU A 126 12.02 3.53 -12.56
C GLU A 126 10.73 3.27 -13.36
N GLY A 127 9.60 3.84 -12.94
CA GLY A 127 8.32 3.69 -13.62
C GLY A 127 7.13 4.12 -12.79
N GLU A 128 6.14 4.74 -13.43
CA GLU A 128 4.87 5.12 -12.83
C GLU A 128 4.25 4.00 -12.00
N TYR A 129 3.91 4.36 -10.76
CA TYR A 129 3.28 3.51 -9.78
C TYR A 129 1.78 3.46 -10.04
N ILE A 130 1.21 2.25 -10.11
CA ILE A 130 -0.21 2.03 -10.36
C ILE A 130 -0.76 1.22 -9.17
N GLY A 131 -1.23 1.89 -8.11
CA GLY A 131 -1.85 1.21 -6.96
C GLY A 131 -2.06 2.04 -5.70
N ASN A 132 -2.93 1.55 -4.79
CA ASN A 132 -3.16 2.11 -3.46
C ASN A 132 -1.97 1.79 -2.55
N ARG A 133 -1.07 2.77 -2.38
CA ARG A 133 0.05 2.70 -1.42
C ARG A 133 -0.39 2.83 0.03
N SER A 134 -1.63 3.24 0.27
CA SER A 134 -2.20 3.30 1.60
C SER A 134 -3.50 2.50 1.69
N ALA A 135 -3.76 1.99 2.88
CA ALA A 135 -5.03 1.41 3.27
C ALA A 135 -5.42 1.96 4.63
N SER A 136 -6.73 2.16 4.83
CA SER A 136 -7.27 2.63 6.09
C SER A 136 -8.24 1.59 6.63
N CYS A 137 -8.11 1.28 7.91
CA CYS A 137 -9.07 0.48 8.65
C CYS A 137 -9.69 1.34 9.74
N VAL A 138 -11.03 1.31 9.86
CA VAL A 138 -11.76 2.02 10.91
C VAL A 138 -12.21 1.00 11.94
N VAL A 139 -11.79 1.20 13.19
CA VAL A 139 -12.14 0.35 14.33
C VAL A 139 -13.04 1.14 15.25
N ILE A 140 -14.19 0.57 15.61
CA ILE A 140 -15.09 1.13 16.62
C ILE A 140 -14.94 0.25 17.87
N VAL A 141 -14.37 0.82 18.92
CA VAL A 141 -14.21 0.17 20.22
C VAL A 141 -15.39 0.58 21.10
N GLY A 142 -16.11 -0.40 21.64
CA GLY A 142 -17.40 -0.23 22.33
C GLY A 142 -17.38 -0.53 23.82
#